data_AF-A0A063XYL5-F1
#
_entry.id   AF-A0A063XYL5-F1
#
_cell.length_a   1.000
_cell.length_b   1.000
_cell.length_c   1.000
_cell.angle_alpha   90.00
_cell.angle_beta   90.00
_cell.angle_gamma   90.00
#
_symmetry.space_group_name_H-M   'P 1'
#
loop_
_entity.id
_entity.type
_entity.pdbx_description
1 polymer ?
#
loop_
_entity_poly.entity_id
_entity_poly.type
_entity_poly.pdbx_seq_one_letter_code
_entity_poly.pdbx_strand_id
1 'polypeptide(L)' 'MILPGVEIGDGAVIAAGSVVTKNVPAGVVFGGNPARFIKDINTG' A
#
# COMPACT_ATOMS: atom_id res chain seq x y z
N MET A 1 7.46 -0.73 -6.77
CA MET A 1 7.17 -1.89 -7.66
C MET A 1 5.92 -2.59 -7.15
N ILE A 2 5.03 -3.01 -8.05
CA ILE A 2 3.79 -3.74 -7.71
C ILE A 2 3.87 -5.07 -8.47
N LEU A 3 3.70 -6.20 -7.76
CA LEU A 3 3.72 -7.52 -8.41
C LEU A 3 2.41 -7.78 -9.19
N PRO A 4 2.44 -8.59 -10.27
CA PRO A 4 1.25 -8.96 -11.01
C PRO A 4 0.16 -9.58 -10.11
N GLY A 5 -1.10 -9.24 -10.39
CA GLY A 5 -2.26 -9.74 -9.64
C GLY A 5 -2.53 -9.02 -8.32
N VAL A 6 -1.76 -7.99 -7.97
CA VAL A 6 -2.03 -7.12 -6.82
C VAL A 6 -3.04 -6.05 -7.19
N GLU A 7 -4.09 -5.93 -6.37
CA GLU A 7 -5.06 -4.83 -6.42
C GLU A 7 -4.70 -3.74 -5.41
N ILE A 8 -4.81 -2.48 -5.84
CA ILE A 8 -4.61 -1.29 -5.00
C ILE A 8 -5.94 -0.56 -4.87
N GLY A 9 -6.47 -0.48 -3.66
CA GLY A 9 -7.72 0.22 -3.39
C GLY A 9 -7.61 1.73 -3.54
N ASP A 10 -8.75 2.37 -3.79
CA ASP A 10 -8.83 3.81 -4.03
C ASP A 10 -8.28 4.64 -2.86
N GLY A 11 -7.54 5.69 -3.20
CA GLY A 11 -6.94 6.59 -2.22
C GLY A 11 -5.82 5.96 -1.38
N ALA A 12 -5.38 4.73 -1.67
CA ALA A 12 -4.21 4.15 -1.02
C ALA A 12 -2.94 4.93 -1.39
N VAL A 13 -2.03 5.08 -0.42
CA VAL A 13 -0.73 5.73 -0.63
C VAL A 13 0.39 4.70 -0.46
N ILE A 14 1.24 4.55 -1.47
CA ILE A 14 2.40 3.65 -1.45
C ILE A 14 3.68 4.47 -1.31
N ALA A 15 4.44 4.23 -0.23
CA ALA A 15 5.71 4.92 0.01
C ALA A 15 6.73 4.63 -1.11
N ALA A 16 7.58 5.60 -1.41
CA ALA A 16 8.65 5.45 -2.38
C ALA A 16 9.57 4.25 -2.05
N GLY A 17 10.02 3.52 -3.07
CA GLY A 17 10.89 2.34 -2.91
C GLY A 17 10.17 1.06 -2.47
N SER A 18 8.85 1.06 -2.31
CA SER A 18 8.13 -0.12 -1.83
C SER A 18 8.00 -1.22 -2.89
N VAL A 19 7.97 -2.48 -2.43
CA VAL A 19 7.67 -3.66 -3.26
C VAL A 19 6.39 -4.29 -2.75
N VAL A 20 5.30 -4.08 -3.49
CA VAL A 20 3.96 -4.52 -3.11
C VAL A 20 3.74 -5.95 -3.58
N THR A 21 3.62 -6.87 -2.64
CA THR A 21 3.48 -8.31 -2.90
C THR A 21 2.10 -8.87 -2.55
N LYS A 22 1.19 -8.03 -2.05
CA LYS A 22 -0.18 -8.38 -1.62
C LYS A 22 -1.12 -7.19 -1.86
N ASN A 23 -2.42 -7.47 -1.97
CA ASN A 23 -3.46 -6.44 -2.13
C ASN A 23 -3.40 -5.38 -1.03
N VAL A 24 -3.67 -4.14 -1.42
CA VAL A 24 -3.66 -2.97 -0.54
C VAL A 24 -5.10 -2.43 -0.42
N PRO A 25 -5.67 -2.35 0.80
CA PRO A 25 -6.99 -1.75 1.02
C PRO A 25 -7.06 -0.29 0.56
N ALA A 26 -8.27 0.23 0.36
CA ALA A 26 -8.50 1.65 0.11
C ALA A 26 -8.15 2.50 1.35
N GLY A 27 -7.71 3.75 1.16
CA GLY A 27 -7.58 4.72 2.24
C GLY A 27 -6.49 4.44 3.29
N VAL A 28 -5.48 3.62 2.97
CA VAL A 28 -4.37 3.27 3.88
C VAL A 28 -3.01 3.64 3.28
N VAL A 29 -2.00 3.77 4.14
CA VAL A 29 -0.60 3.98 3.75
C VAL A 29 0.17 2.68 3.91
N PHE A 30 0.82 2.22 2.85
CA PHE A 30 1.71 1.05 2.84
C PHE A 30 3.14 1.44 2.45
N GLY A 31 4.13 0.75 3.00
CA GLY A 31 5.52 0.97 2.62
C GLY A 31 6.50 -0.17 2.93
N GLY A 32 7.67 -0.13 2.29
CA GLY A 32 8.77 -1.08 2.50
C GLY A 32 8.89 -2.16 1.44
N ASN A 33 9.90 -3.02 1.57
CA ASN A 33 10.13 -4.18 0.73
C ASN A 33 10.32 -5.43 1.62
N PRO A 34 9.30 -6.30 1.75
CA PRO A 34 7.98 -6.23 1.12
C PRO A 34 7.07 -5.21 1.83
N ALA A 35 6.15 -4.59 1.09
CA ALA A 35 5.28 -3.54 1.60
C ALA A 35 4.39 -4.03 2.76
N ARG A 36 4.22 -3.19 3.79
CA ARG A 36 3.39 -3.44 4.98
C ARG A 36 2.54 -2.21 5.30
N PHE A 37 1.43 -2.44 5.98
CA PHE A 37 0.60 -1.38 6.54
C PHE A 37 1.42 -0.48 7.45
N ILE A 38 1.25 0.83 7.31
CA ILE A 38 1.86 1.86 8.15
C ILE A 38 0.79 2.55 8.99
N LYS A 39 -0.25 3.10 8.34
CA LYS A 39 -1.36 3.81 9.01
C LYS A 39 -2.57 3.97 8.12
N ASP A 40 -3.71 4.32 8.71
CA ASP A 40 -4.88 4.82 7.99
C ASP A 40 -4.71 6.29 7.57
N ILE A 41 -5.40 6.68 6.50
CA ILE A 41 -5.41 8.06 6.01
C ILE A 41 -6.44 8.91 6.76
N ASN A 42 -7.57 8.31 7.15
CA ASN A 42 -8.72 9.03 7.74
C ASN A 42 -8.64 9.23 9.26
N THR A 43 -7.66 8.62 9.93
CA THR A 43 -7.54 8.66 11.40
C THR A 43 -6.68 9.84 11.86
N GLY A 44 -7.05 11.05 11.43
CA GLY A 44 -6.45 12.32 11.85
C GLY A 44 -7.28 13.02 12.91
#